data_AF-A0A6J7G840-F1
#
_entry.id   AF-A0A6J7G840-F1
#
_cell.length_a   1.000
_cell.length_b   1.000
_cell.length_c   1.000
_cell.angle_alpha   90.00
_cell.angle_beta   90.00
_cell.angle_gamma   90.00
#
_symmetry.space_group_name_H-M   'P 1'
#
loop_
_entity.id
_entity.type
_entity.pdbx_description
1 polymer ?
#
loop_
_entity_poly.entity_id
_entity_poly.type
_entity_poly.pdbx_seq_one_letter_code
_entity_poly.pdbx_strand_id
1 'polypeptide(L)'
;MTTKISSAAPPAPPKMPTSADKQLLDFALSAELSVHDLYVKAIDSGMLSADEKVLMEMFSEHHKSYAQSLNGLLGKAATNTRNEALYSTYAGQLVSAQAMNRVLQSVENTMVATHTDILSSLQGLDGATLVASIITVEARHAAVFGTLPSPSLTDALNSAASSLAPNAAPAAATTETTVAP
;
A
#
# COMPACT_ATOMS: atom_id res chain seq x y z
N MET A 1 -15.32 -55.84 -8.31
CA MET A 1 -15.95 -54.62 -7.79
C MET A 1 -14.89 -53.55 -7.68
N THR A 2 -14.93 -52.53 -8.53
CA THR A 2 -13.97 -51.42 -8.50
C THR A 2 -14.60 -50.29 -7.69
N THR A 3 -14.07 -50.03 -6.50
CA THR A 3 -14.58 -48.99 -5.60
C THR A 3 -14.31 -47.62 -6.21
N LYS A 4 -15.37 -46.94 -6.67
CA LYS A 4 -15.30 -45.58 -7.18
C LYS A 4 -15.09 -44.64 -6.00
N ILE A 5 -13.87 -44.18 -5.79
CA ILE A 5 -13.57 -43.14 -4.80
C ILE A 5 -14.13 -41.83 -5.37
N SER A 6 -15.27 -41.39 -4.85
CA SER A 6 -15.79 -40.05 -5.14
C SER A 6 -14.87 -39.04 -4.45
N SER A 7 -14.09 -38.29 -5.23
CA SER A 7 -13.39 -37.11 -4.72
C SER A 7 -14.45 -36.11 -4.24
N ALA A 8 -14.39 -35.74 -2.96
CA ALA A 8 -15.22 -34.68 -2.42
C ALA A 8 -14.78 -33.33 -3.03
N ALA A 9 -15.74 -32.46 -3.35
CA ALA A 9 -15.45 -31.11 -3.81
C ALA A 9 -14.64 -30.34 -2.76
N PRO A 10 -13.71 -29.45 -3.17
CA PRO A 10 -13.02 -28.58 -2.23
C PRO A 10 -13.99 -27.77 -1.37
N PRO A 11 -13.69 -27.54 -0.09
CA PRO A 11 -14.51 -26.67 0.75
C PRO A 11 -14.53 -25.24 0.20
N ALA A 12 -15.63 -24.53 0.40
CA ALA A 12 -15.75 -23.12 0.03
C ALA A 12 -14.74 -22.27 0.84
N PRO A 13 -14.25 -21.15 0.28
CA PRO A 13 -13.40 -20.22 1.01
C PRO A 13 -14.07 -19.70 2.29
N PRO A 14 -13.31 -19.49 3.38
CA PRO A 14 -13.86 -18.92 4.59
C PRO A 14 -14.31 -17.47 4.37
N LYS A 15 -15.35 -17.05 5.09
CA LYS A 15 -15.80 -15.65 5.06
C LYS A 15 -14.79 -14.73 5.76
N MET A 16 -14.47 -15.06 7.01
CA MET A 16 -13.57 -14.26 7.85
C MET A 16 -12.10 -14.51 7.48
N PRO A 17 -11.21 -13.52 7.71
CA PRO A 17 -9.78 -13.71 7.59
C PRO A 17 -9.26 -14.87 8.46
N THR A 18 -8.47 -15.75 7.85
CA THR A 18 -7.67 -16.75 8.56
C THR A 18 -6.57 -16.09 9.41
N SER A 19 -5.86 -16.85 10.25
CA SER A 19 -4.71 -16.30 10.99
C SER A 19 -3.59 -15.82 10.07
N ALA A 20 -3.38 -16.47 8.92
CA ALA A 20 -2.40 -16.03 7.92
C ALA A 20 -2.87 -14.75 7.22
N ASP A 21 -4.15 -14.68 6.85
CA ASP A 21 -4.73 -13.47 6.25
C ASP A 21 -4.56 -12.27 7.18
N LYS A 22 -4.75 -12.44 8.49
CA LYS A 22 -4.57 -11.35 9.46
C LYS A 22 -3.17 -10.77 9.47
N GLN A 23 -2.13 -11.57 9.24
CA GLN A 23 -0.75 -11.06 9.15
C GLN A 23 -0.57 -10.20 7.90
N LEU A 24 -1.14 -10.63 6.77
CA LEU A 24 -1.09 -9.88 5.52
C LEU A 24 -1.93 -8.59 5.59
N LEU A 25 -3.12 -8.66 6.19
CA LEU A 25 -4.00 -7.50 6.38
C LEU A 25 -3.43 -6.50 7.39
N ASP A 26 -2.71 -6.96 8.40
CA ASP A 26 -2.00 -6.07 9.33
C ASP A 26 -0.80 -5.37 8.64
N PHE A 27 -0.12 -6.08 7.74
CA PHE A 27 0.89 -5.45 6.89
C PHE A 27 0.28 -4.39 5.96
N ALA A 28 -0.86 -4.68 5.34
CA ALA A 28 -1.62 -3.68 4.56
C ALA A 28 -2.00 -2.47 5.43
N LEU A 29 -2.51 -2.68 6.65
CA LEU A 29 -2.81 -1.60 7.59
C LEU A 29 -1.59 -0.73 7.86
N SER A 30 -0.44 -1.35 8.13
CA SER A 30 0.81 -0.66 8.38
C SER A 30 1.27 0.18 7.18
N ALA A 31 1.10 -0.35 5.96
CA ALA A 31 1.39 0.36 4.72
C ALA A 31 0.47 1.57 4.50
N GLU A 32 -0.85 1.42 4.68
CA GLU A 32 -1.82 2.52 4.58
C GLU A 32 -1.51 3.67 5.55
N LEU A 33 -1.16 3.35 6.79
CA LEU A 33 -0.76 4.35 7.78
C LEU A 33 0.51 5.10 7.36
N SER A 34 1.48 4.42 6.77
CA SER A 34 2.68 5.08 6.24
C SER A 34 2.37 6.02 5.08
N VAL A 35 1.49 5.60 4.17
CA VAL A 35 1.13 6.44 3.02
C VAL A 35 0.34 7.65 3.48
N HIS A 36 -0.63 7.49 4.38
CA HIS A 36 -1.27 8.62 5.05
C HIS A 36 -0.25 9.62 5.61
N ASP A 37 0.76 9.14 6.35
CA ASP A 37 1.78 10.01 6.93
C ASP A 37 2.67 10.70 5.87
N LEU A 38 2.92 10.04 4.73
CA LEU A 38 3.61 10.67 3.59
C LEU A 38 2.78 11.81 2.99
N TYR A 39 1.46 11.63 2.87
CA TYR A 39 0.56 12.69 2.43
C TYR A 39 0.52 13.85 3.43
N VAL A 40 0.38 13.58 4.72
CA VAL A 40 0.43 14.62 5.77
C VAL A 40 1.75 15.40 5.69
N LYS A 41 2.88 14.70 5.52
CA LYS A 41 4.18 15.35 5.32
C LYS A 41 4.20 16.26 4.08
N ALA A 42 3.60 15.84 2.96
CA ALA A 42 3.51 16.66 1.76
C ALA A 42 2.62 17.90 1.98
N ILE A 43 1.48 17.73 2.66
CA ILE A 43 0.54 18.80 3.03
C ILE A 43 1.20 19.85 3.93
N ASP A 44 1.92 19.39 4.96
CA ASP A 44 2.57 20.25 5.96
C ASP A 44 3.85 20.91 5.45
N SER A 45 4.31 20.55 4.25
CA SER A 45 5.53 21.12 3.67
C SER A 45 5.44 22.61 3.32
N GLY A 46 4.22 23.13 3.15
CA GLY A 46 3.98 24.50 2.68
C GLY A 46 4.33 24.73 1.20
N MET A 47 4.66 23.68 0.44
CA MET A 47 5.08 23.78 -0.97
C MET A 47 3.93 23.71 -1.97
N LEU A 48 2.73 23.32 -1.52
CA LEU A 48 1.55 23.11 -2.36
C LEU A 48 0.75 24.40 -2.54
N SER A 49 0.16 24.58 -3.72
CA SER A 49 -0.94 25.53 -3.90
C SER A 49 -2.19 25.11 -3.12
N ALA A 50 -3.18 26.00 -3.03
CA ALA A 50 -4.43 25.69 -2.34
C ALA A 50 -5.17 24.50 -2.96
N ASP A 51 -5.24 24.43 -4.29
CA ASP A 51 -5.92 23.35 -5.01
C ASP A 51 -5.17 22.01 -4.86
N GLU A 52 -3.84 22.04 -4.97
CA GLU A 52 -3.01 20.84 -4.74
C GLU A 52 -3.15 20.34 -3.30
N LYS A 53 -3.21 21.24 -2.32
CA LYS A 53 -3.41 20.88 -0.92
C LYS A 53 -4.76 20.18 -0.71
N VAL A 54 -5.85 20.70 -1.28
CA VAL A 54 -7.17 20.05 -1.19
C VAL A 54 -7.17 18.66 -1.80
N LEU A 55 -6.51 18.47 -2.95
CA LEU A 55 -6.33 17.16 -3.56
C LEU A 55 -5.56 16.20 -2.63
N MET A 56 -4.44 16.66 -2.05
CA MET A 56 -3.63 15.84 -1.14
C MET A 56 -4.40 15.48 0.13
N GLU A 57 -5.17 16.40 0.71
CA GLU A 57 -5.99 16.15 1.91
C GLU A 57 -7.05 15.09 1.64
N MET A 58 -7.71 15.14 0.47
CA MET A 58 -8.70 14.14 0.06
C MET A 58 -8.07 12.74 -0.07
N PHE A 59 -6.93 12.63 -0.77
CA PHE A 59 -6.24 11.34 -0.92
C PHE A 59 -5.70 10.83 0.41
N SER A 60 -5.17 11.71 1.27
CA SER A 60 -4.75 11.38 2.63
C SER A 60 -5.88 10.73 3.44
N GLU A 61 -7.07 11.32 3.42
CA GLU A 61 -8.22 10.79 4.17
C GLU A 61 -8.73 9.46 3.60
N HIS A 62 -8.55 9.19 2.30
CA HIS A 62 -8.82 7.86 1.74
C HIS A 62 -7.93 6.79 2.37
N HIS A 63 -6.61 6.98 2.42
CA HIS A 63 -5.67 6.03 3.06
C HIS A 63 -5.99 5.83 4.54
N LYS A 64 -6.31 6.91 5.26
CA LYS A 64 -6.76 6.81 6.66
C LYS A 64 -8.02 5.97 6.82
N SER A 65 -8.99 6.14 5.92
CA SER A 65 -10.23 5.36 5.92
C SER A 65 -9.96 3.88 5.63
N TYR A 66 -9.01 3.57 4.75
CA TYR A 66 -8.57 2.20 4.46
C TYR A 66 -7.89 1.56 5.68
N ALA A 67 -6.96 2.29 6.31
CA ALA A 67 -6.37 1.88 7.58
C ALA A 67 -7.44 1.60 8.65
N GLN A 68 -8.43 2.48 8.81
CA GLN A 68 -9.53 2.27 9.75
C GLN A 68 -10.37 1.03 9.42
N SER A 69 -10.64 0.78 8.14
CA SER A 69 -11.40 -0.38 7.67
C SER A 69 -10.65 -1.69 7.94
N LEU A 70 -9.34 -1.72 7.65
CA LEU A 70 -8.46 -2.85 7.95
C LEU A 70 -8.36 -3.10 9.46
N ASN A 71 -8.18 -2.05 10.25
CA ASN A 71 -8.17 -2.12 11.70
C ASN A 71 -9.51 -2.68 12.25
N GLY A 72 -10.64 -2.24 11.70
CA GLY A 72 -11.96 -2.77 12.06
C GLY A 72 -12.11 -4.27 11.80
N LEU A 73 -11.55 -4.75 10.68
CA LEU A 73 -11.54 -6.17 10.32
C LEU A 73 -10.60 -7.01 11.20
N LEU A 74 -9.45 -6.44 11.58
CA LEU A 74 -8.42 -7.09 12.41
C LEU A 74 -8.77 -7.11 13.91
N GLY A 75 -9.47 -6.09 14.39
CA GLY A 75 -9.78 -5.88 15.80
C GLY A 75 -8.51 -5.87 16.66
N LYS A 76 -8.45 -6.72 17.67
CA LYS A 76 -7.29 -6.78 18.60
C LYS A 76 -5.99 -7.26 17.96
N ALA A 77 -6.03 -7.82 16.75
CA ALA A 77 -4.83 -8.26 16.04
C ALA A 77 -4.10 -7.11 15.33
N ALA A 78 -4.73 -5.93 15.21
CA ALA A 78 -4.16 -4.78 14.53
C ALA A 78 -3.01 -4.16 15.33
N THR A 79 -1.86 -3.98 14.69
CA THR A 79 -0.70 -3.29 15.27
C THR A 79 -0.92 -1.78 15.37
N ASN A 80 -1.64 -1.19 14.41
CA ASN A 80 -1.87 0.26 14.32
C ASN A 80 -0.56 1.07 14.32
N THR A 81 0.48 0.52 13.71
CA THR A 81 1.77 1.15 13.54
C THR A 81 2.11 1.24 12.07
N ARG A 82 2.60 2.40 11.63
CA ARG A 82 3.05 2.59 10.25
C ARG A 82 4.29 1.75 9.93
N ASN A 83 4.45 1.42 8.65
CA ASN A 83 5.64 0.79 8.09
C ASN A 83 6.77 1.84 7.94
N GLU A 84 7.71 1.88 8.89
CA GLU A 84 8.80 2.86 8.90
C GLU A 84 9.75 2.75 7.71
N ALA A 85 9.97 1.55 7.17
CA ALA A 85 10.82 1.36 6.00
C ALA A 85 10.19 2.05 4.77
N LEU A 86 8.90 1.81 4.54
CA LEU A 86 8.13 2.48 3.48
C LEU A 86 8.18 4.00 3.63
N TYR A 87 7.86 4.50 4.83
CA TYR A 87 7.87 5.93 5.09
C TYR A 87 9.25 6.54 4.84
N SER A 88 10.30 5.92 5.37
CA SER A 88 11.69 6.43 5.24
C SER A 88 12.17 6.44 3.79
N THR A 89 11.79 5.43 2.99
CA THR A 89 12.14 5.36 1.56
C THR A 89 11.65 6.59 0.79
N TYR A 90 10.43 7.07 1.04
CA TYR A 90 9.83 8.13 0.23
C TYR A 90 9.86 9.52 0.88
N ALA A 91 9.87 9.62 2.22
CA ALA A 91 9.75 10.89 2.92
C ALA A 91 10.85 11.90 2.55
N GLY A 92 12.08 11.43 2.31
CA GLY A 92 13.21 12.27 1.90
C GLY A 92 13.12 12.79 0.46
N GLN A 93 12.23 12.23 -0.36
CA GLN A 93 12.08 12.58 -1.77
C GLN A 93 11.02 13.67 -2.01
N LEU A 94 10.21 13.99 -1.00
CA LEU A 94 9.17 15.02 -1.03
C LEU A 94 9.75 16.43 -0.87
N VAL A 95 10.59 16.85 -1.84
CA VAL A 95 11.44 18.06 -1.75
C VAL A 95 10.93 19.26 -2.55
N SER A 96 9.91 19.09 -3.39
CA SER A 96 9.24 20.15 -4.15
C SER A 96 7.87 19.67 -4.63
N ALA A 97 6.95 20.58 -4.98
CA ALA A 97 5.64 20.21 -5.52
C ALA A 97 5.75 19.31 -6.77
N GLN A 98 6.67 19.61 -7.69
CA GLN A 98 6.90 18.79 -8.88
C GLN A 98 7.48 17.41 -8.54
N ALA A 99 8.33 17.32 -7.50
CA ALA A 99 8.83 16.04 -7.04
C ALA A 99 7.73 15.22 -6.35
N MET A 100 6.85 15.86 -5.58
CA MET A 100 5.75 15.20 -4.86
C MET A 100 4.85 14.42 -5.80
N ASN A 101 4.43 14.97 -6.95
CA ASN A 101 3.59 14.24 -7.89
C ASN A 101 4.24 12.93 -8.36
N ARG A 102 5.52 12.95 -8.75
CA ARG A 102 6.23 11.73 -9.18
C ARG A 102 6.44 10.74 -8.05
N VAL A 103 6.78 11.23 -6.86
CA VAL A 103 7.01 10.40 -5.67
C VAL A 103 5.71 9.74 -5.24
N LEU A 104 4.62 10.50 -5.15
CA LEU A 104 3.32 9.97 -4.76
C LEU A 104 2.76 9.03 -5.82
N GLN A 105 2.96 9.29 -7.12
CA GLN A 105 2.66 8.29 -8.16
C GLN A 105 3.40 6.97 -7.91
N SER A 106 4.69 7.04 -7.57
CA SER A 106 5.49 5.85 -7.28
C SER A 106 4.99 5.12 -6.03
N VAL A 107 4.60 5.85 -4.98
CA VAL A 107 4.00 5.29 -3.76
C VAL A 107 2.70 4.56 -4.09
N GLU A 108 1.78 5.20 -4.79
CA GLU A 108 0.48 4.61 -5.15
C GLU A 108 0.64 3.36 -6.03
N ASN A 109 1.55 3.39 -7.00
CA ASN A 109 1.86 2.20 -7.80
C ASN A 109 2.45 1.06 -6.96
N THR A 110 3.32 1.37 -6.00
CA THR A 110 3.85 0.38 -5.05
C THR A 110 2.75 -0.18 -4.16
N MET A 111 1.80 0.63 -3.71
CA MET A 111 0.65 0.16 -2.92
C MET A 111 -0.26 -0.74 -3.74
N VAL A 112 -0.59 -0.36 -4.98
CA VAL A 112 -1.35 -1.20 -5.91
C VAL A 112 -0.68 -2.56 -6.12
N ALA A 113 0.63 -2.58 -6.36
CA ALA A 113 1.37 -3.83 -6.50
C ALA A 113 1.34 -4.67 -5.21
N THR A 114 1.56 -4.02 -4.07
CA THR A 114 1.55 -4.66 -2.73
C THR A 114 0.21 -5.30 -2.41
N HIS A 115 -0.87 -4.55 -2.59
CA HIS A 115 -2.22 -5.04 -2.33
C HIS A 115 -2.66 -6.10 -3.32
N THR A 116 -2.20 -6.05 -4.57
CA THR A 116 -2.45 -7.11 -5.55
C THR A 116 -1.80 -8.42 -5.12
N ASP A 117 -0.56 -8.38 -4.64
CA ASP A 117 0.13 -9.56 -4.10
C ASP A 117 -0.56 -10.10 -2.84
N ILE A 118 -0.96 -9.22 -1.92
CA ILE A 118 -1.75 -9.58 -0.74
C ILE A 118 -3.05 -10.25 -1.16
N LEU A 119 -3.83 -9.63 -2.06
CA LEU A 119 -5.09 -10.14 -2.57
C LEU A 119 -4.93 -11.55 -3.16
N SER A 120 -3.85 -11.81 -3.89
CA SER A 120 -3.56 -13.12 -4.45
C SER A 120 -3.32 -14.22 -3.40
N SER A 121 -2.98 -13.82 -2.18
CA SER A 121 -2.64 -14.72 -1.07
C SER A 121 -3.79 -14.90 -0.06
N LEU A 122 -4.79 -14.04 -0.07
CA LEU A 122 -5.90 -14.06 0.89
C LEU A 122 -6.86 -15.22 0.64
N GLN A 123 -7.27 -15.89 1.72
CA GLN A 123 -8.30 -16.93 1.68
C GLN A 123 -9.68 -16.41 2.13
N GLY A 124 -9.69 -15.52 3.13
CA GLY A 124 -10.90 -14.91 3.68
C GLY A 124 -11.55 -13.91 2.73
N LEU A 125 -12.82 -14.13 2.37
CA LEU A 125 -13.55 -13.30 1.41
C LEU A 125 -13.71 -11.83 1.88
N ASP A 126 -13.93 -11.59 3.18
CA ASP A 126 -14.12 -10.23 3.69
C ASP A 126 -12.83 -9.39 3.55
N GLY A 127 -11.66 -10.01 3.81
CA GLY A 127 -10.36 -9.37 3.61
C GLY A 127 -10.05 -9.13 2.13
N ALA A 128 -10.29 -10.14 1.28
CA ALA A 128 -10.07 -10.03 -0.16
C ALA A 128 -10.94 -8.93 -0.78
N THR A 129 -12.21 -8.84 -0.38
CA THR A 129 -13.13 -7.80 -0.86
C THR A 129 -12.67 -6.41 -0.47
N LEU A 130 -12.22 -6.24 0.78
CA LEU A 130 -11.71 -4.95 1.26
C LEU A 130 -10.45 -4.54 0.48
N VAL A 131 -9.45 -5.41 0.37
CA VAL A 131 -8.19 -5.11 -0.35
C VAL A 131 -8.46 -4.80 -1.83
N ALA A 132 -9.34 -5.55 -2.50
CA ALA A 132 -9.71 -5.26 -3.88
C ALA A 132 -10.34 -3.86 -4.07
N SER A 133 -11.12 -3.40 -3.09
CA SER A 133 -11.71 -2.05 -3.12
C SER A 133 -10.66 -0.94 -3.02
N ILE A 134 -9.61 -1.17 -2.21
CA ILE A 134 -8.49 -0.23 -2.02
C ILE A 134 -7.68 -0.11 -3.33
N ILE A 135 -7.29 -1.24 -3.93
CA ILE A 135 -6.52 -1.30 -5.19
C ILE A 135 -7.15 -0.41 -6.27
N THR A 136 -8.47 -0.45 -6.41
CA THR A 136 -9.18 0.30 -7.45
C THR A 136 -9.05 1.81 -7.27
N VAL A 137 -9.02 2.30 -6.03
CA VAL A 137 -8.95 3.73 -5.74
C VAL A 137 -7.51 4.23 -5.81
N GLU A 138 -6.55 3.50 -5.22
CA GLU A 138 -5.13 3.86 -5.29
C GLU A 138 -4.61 3.87 -6.74
N ALA A 139 -5.05 2.93 -7.59
CA ALA A 139 -4.73 2.96 -9.01
C ALA A 139 -5.24 4.24 -9.70
N ARG A 140 -6.36 4.80 -9.24
CA ARG A 140 -6.87 6.09 -9.74
C ARG A 140 -6.05 7.26 -9.20
N HIS A 141 -5.61 7.20 -7.94
CA HIS A 141 -4.67 8.20 -7.40
C HIS A 141 -3.37 8.23 -8.21
N ALA A 142 -2.76 7.06 -8.47
CA ALA A 142 -1.57 6.92 -9.31
C ALA A 142 -1.77 7.54 -10.70
N ALA A 143 -2.89 7.23 -11.35
CA ALA A 143 -3.22 7.79 -12.65
C ALA A 143 -3.38 9.32 -12.60
N VAL A 144 -4.02 9.87 -11.56
CA VAL A 144 -4.13 11.33 -11.37
C VAL A 144 -2.74 11.97 -11.29
N PHE A 145 -1.83 11.44 -10.47
CA PHE A 145 -0.47 11.98 -10.41
C PHE A 145 0.29 11.87 -11.72
N GLY A 146 0.09 10.78 -12.47
CA GLY A 146 0.67 10.63 -13.81
C GLY A 146 0.17 11.67 -14.82
N THR A 147 -0.97 12.33 -14.55
CA THR A 147 -1.46 13.45 -15.37
C THR A 147 -1.01 14.83 -14.88
N LEU A 148 -0.21 14.91 -13.81
CA LEU A 148 0.24 16.18 -13.23
C LEU A 148 1.74 16.42 -13.49
N PRO A 149 2.16 17.67 -13.75
CA PRO A 149 1.32 18.89 -13.88
C PRO A 149 0.68 19.03 -15.28
N SER A 150 0.99 18.12 -16.22
CA SER A 150 0.49 18.17 -17.59
C SER A 150 -0.11 16.82 -17.99
N PRO A 151 -1.28 16.79 -18.67
CA PRO A 151 -1.91 15.54 -19.06
C PRO A 151 -1.00 14.68 -19.95
N SER A 152 -0.77 13.44 -19.52
CA SER A 152 0.00 12.43 -20.25
C SER A 152 -0.65 11.08 -20.05
N LEU A 153 -1.18 10.48 -21.13
CA LEU A 153 -1.77 9.14 -21.04
C LEU A 153 -0.71 8.08 -20.74
N THR A 154 0.49 8.23 -21.30
CA THR A 154 1.60 7.29 -21.06
C THR A 154 1.98 7.28 -19.59
N ASP A 155 2.11 8.45 -18.97
CA ASP A 155 2.47 8.55 -17.55
C ASP A 155 1.32 8.13 -16.65
N ALA A 156 0.07 8.45 -17.00
CA ALA A 156 -1.12 7.99 -16.26
C ALA A 156 -1.31 6.47 -16.29
N LEU A 157 -0.91 5.80 -17.37
CA LEU A 157 -0.96 4.34 -17.50
C LEU A 157 0.30 3.64 -16.98
N ASN A 158 1.32 4.39 -16.53
CA ASN A 158 2.50 3.79 -15.93
C ASN A 158 2.16 3.27 -14.53
N SER A 159 2.02 1.95 -14.43
CA SER A 159 1.72 1.23 -13.19
C SER A 159 2.84 0.31 -12.73
N ALA A 160 4.04 0.42 -13.33
CA ALA A 160 5.14 -0.48 -13.04
C ALA A 160 5.72 -0.19 -11.66
N ALA A 161 5.56 -1.12 -10.73
CA ALA A 161 6.16 -1.09 -9.40
C ALA A 161 6.37 -2.51 -8.86
N SER A 162 7.30 -2.64 -7.93
CA SER A 162 7.47 -3.85 -7.14
C SER A 162 6.63 -3.75 -5.87
N SER A 163 5.98 -4.86 -5.51
CA SER A 163 5.31 -5.06 -4.24
C SER A 163 6.29 -5.02 -3.07
N LEU A 164 5.83 -4.52 -1.93
CA LEU A 164 6.55 -4.57 -0.67
C LEU A 164 6.45 -5.98 -0.08
N ALA A 165 7.57 -6.54 0.37
CA ALA A 165 7.54 -7.80 1.09
C ALA A 165 7.06 -7.58 2.55
N PRO A 166 6.12 -8.38 3.07
CA PRO A 166 5.64 -8.29 4.45
C PRO A 166 6.73 -8.40 5.53
N ASN A 167 7.92 -8.91 5.16
CA ASN A 167 9.06 -9.16 6.04
C ASN A 167 10.40 -8.61 5.51
N ALA A 168 10.41 -7.59 4.65
CA ALA A 168 11.66 -6.91 4.35
C ALA A 168 12.10 -6.11 5.59
N ALA A 169 12.97 -6.70 6.42
CA ALA A 169 13.76 -5.93 7.37
C ALA A 169 14.45 -4.79 6.62
N PRO A 170 14.61 -3.59 7.23
CA PRO A 170 15.49 -2.59 6.64
C PRO A 170 16.84 -3.27 6.41
N ALA A 171 17.38 -3.14 5.19
CA ALA A 171 18.71 -3.67 4.89
C ALA A 171 19.65 -3.18 5.98
N ALA A 172 20.26 -4.12 6.72
CA ALA A 172 21.23 -3.79 7.74
C ALA A 172 22.29 -2.92 7.07
N ALA A 173 22.52 -1.70 7.60
CA ALA A 173 23.60 -0.86 7.15
C ALA A 173 24.89 -1.70 7.26
N THR A 174 25.44 -2.11 6.13
CA THR A 174 26.78 -2.69 6.09
C THR A 174 27.72 -1.58 6.50
N THR A 175 28.11 -1.57 7.78
CA THR A 175 29.29 -0.86 8.21
C THR A 175 30.46 -1.51 7.48
N GLU A 176 30.88 -0.93 6.36
CA GLU A 176 32.20 -1.20 5.79
C GLU A 176 33.22 -0.81 6.86
N THR A 177 33.74 -1.81 7.56
CA THR A 177 34.98 -1.65 8.31
C THR A 177 36.09 -1.56 7.29
N THR A 178 36.41 -0.34 6.85
CA THR A 178 37.69 -0.05 6.19
C THR A 178 38.80 -0.40 7.18
N VAL A 179 39.42 -1.57 7.00
CA VAL A 179 40.74 -1.85 7.56
C VAL A 179 41.74 -1.13 6.67
N ALA A 180 42.32 -0.05 7.18
CA ALA A 180 43.39 0.67 6.51
C ALA A 180 44.66 -0.21 6.41
N PRO A 181 45.47 -0.07 5.34
CA PRO A 181 46.72 -0.79 5.18
C PRO A 181 47.81 -0.35 6.17
#